data_AF-A0A2G6CBD7-F1
#
_entry.id   AF-A0A2G6CBD7-F1
#
_cell.length_a   1.000
_cell.length_b   1.000
_cell.length_c   1.000
_cell.angle_alpha   90.00
_cell.angle_beta   90.00
_cell.angle_gamma   90.00
#
_symmetry.space_group_name_H-M   'P 1'
#
loop_
_entity.id
_entity.type
_entity.pdbx_description
1 polymer ?
#
loop_
_entity_poly.entity_id
_entity_poly.type
_entity_poly.pdbx_seq_one_letter_code
_entity_poly.pdbx_strand_id
1 'polypeptide(L)'
;MRKFTYLEKKNPKLWKNIKEIKENLFNKQTKDIFEITFSYDEDTNFNTTLFQEFAGFENTKEKKYSSEELYMKTTNCLVNLEKKFDHYINILKEQSNNKKYDKEIKIILQILENSLVYHKKIICLTKLGLPFEIEKYTGELYLYDEREVPDIVAQMEEIEKDLFGGNVRDSEMEVSSCVSKLEHQFEEFGNTLSEAEKQKFQEYIQKAKKLTTFNQGIYEKSMKGNTQKSSLEGGIWDTKISREDVVKIFQKVLKIYDINKPVLISKGRSSIYDGEDGLEIPDNYTTIRLGRILCLIQHEISTHYLTLDGTENLLGGIKGAYNLNIEEGLAITFENYLQGIIYNKYNVSKSLPLSLMGEILTGEEYDNFYKILHKGEGTRGNYLSFLLRRKRLYPLKDRGIQHKDTTYTRGQHLIFKDCINKGYNILDLFSIRGNIHDSILLSKLGLNKKPLPISDFIVEKILNPEINIDSFYKKINKKYKDLTHLKGTRFDIFTTQQKGYISEILGILSKWL
;
A
#
# COMPACT_ATOMS: atom_id res chain seq x y z
N MET A 1 10.90 1.56 -24.87
CA MET A 1 12.36 1.43 -24.58
C MET A 1 13.29 2.45 -25.27
N ARG A 2 13.04 2.97 -26.49
CA ARG A 2 14.02 3.87 -27.17
C ARG A 2 14.19 5.27 -26.56
N LYS A 3 13.20 5.81 -25.85
CA LYS A 3 13.17 7.23 -25.41
C LYS A 3 13.72 7.47 -23.99
N PHE A 4 13.73 6.47 -23.10
CA PHE A 4 14.37 6.57 -21.78
C PHE A 4 15.90 6.54 -21.86
N THR A 5 16.44 5.53 -22.55
CA THR A 5 17.87 5.45 -22.92
C THR A 5 18.36 6.74 -23.59
N TYR A 6 17.48 7.47 -24.28
CA TYR A 6 17.78 8.76 -24.86
C TYR A 6 17.92 9.88 -23.81
N LEU A 7 16.99 9.99 -22.85
CA LEU A 7 17.09 10.97 -21.74
C LEU A 7 18.34 10.72 -20.87
N GLU A 8 18.67 9.43 -20.67
CA GLU A 8 19.87 9.01 -19.95
C GLU A 8 21.15 9.43 -20.68
N LYS A 9 21.26 9.06 -21.97
CA LYS A 9 22.40 9.42 -22.81
C LYS A 9 22.56 10.94 -22.99
N LYS A 10 21.46 11.70 -23.00
CA LYS A 10 21.48 13.16 -23.13
C LYS A 10 21.95 13.86 -21.86
N ASN A 11 21.72 13.27 -20.68
CA ASN A 11 22.01 13.90 -19.39
C ASN A 11 22.79 12.98 -18.42
N PRO A 12 23.96 12.45 -18.79
CA PRO A 12 24.64 11.41 -18.02
C PRO A 12 25.02 11.83 -16.59
N LYS A 13 25.37 13.11 -16.38
CA LYS A 13 25.68 13.65 -15.05
C LYS A 13 24.45 13.66 -14.11
N LEU A 14 23.27 13.97 -14.64
CA LEU A 14 22.02 13.95 -13.87
C LEU A 14 21.72 12.53 -13.39
N TRP A 15 21.78 11.56 -14.30
CA TRP A 15 21.45 10.17 -13.98
C TRP A 15 22.46 9.53 -13.05
N LYS A 16 23.74 9.92 -13.13
CA LYS A 16 24.73 9.57 -12.10
C LYS A 16 24.30 10.05 -10.72
N ASN A 17 23.87 11.31 -10.59
CA ASN A 17 23.41 11.85 -9.30
C ASN A 17 22.14 11.14 -8.80
N ILE A 18 21.17 10.85 -9.68
CA ILE A 18 19.96 10.09 -9.32
C ILE A 18 20.32 8.70 -8.79
N LYS A 19 21.27 8.02 -9.44
CA LYS A 19 21.77 6.73 -8.97
C LYS A 19 22.44 6.83 -7.61
N GLU A 20 23.30 7.83 -7.40
CA GLU A 20 23.93 8.09 -6.10
C GLU A 20 22.89 8.37 -5.00
N ILE A 21 21.83 9.14 -5.30
CA ILE A 21 20.72 9.37 -4.37
C ILE A 21 20.07 8.04 -3.97
N LYS A 22 19.72 7.19 -4.94
CA LYS A 22 19.13 5.87 -4.68
C LYS A 22 20.04 5.03 -3.79
N GLU A 23 21.31 4.88 -4.15
CA GLU A 23 22.25 4.02 -3.43
C GLU A 23 22.51 4.52 -1.99
N ASN A 24 22.61 5.83 -1.81
CA ASN A 24 22.96 6.41 -0.50
C ASN A 24 21.78 6.65 0.43
N LEU A 25 20.57 6.83 -0.09
CA LEU A 25 19.37 7.09 0.70
C LEU A 25 18.40 5.91 0.75
N PHE A 26 18.16 5.21 -0.36
CA PHE A 26 17.09 4.23 -0.54
C PHE A 26 17.64 2.81 -0.68
N ASN A 27 18.31 2.34 0.37
CA ASN A 27 18.89 1.01 0.44
C ASN A 27 18.12 0.13 1.45
N LYS A 28 18.54 -1.13 1.57
CA LYS A 28 17.90 -2.12 2.44
C LYS A 28 17.79 -1.65 3.90
N GLN A 29 18.75 -0.87 4.39
CA GLN A 29 18.78 -0.39 5.78
C GLN A 29 17.70 0.67 6.07
N THR A 30 17.28 1.44 5.07
CA THR A 30 16.39 2.60 5.23
C THR A 30 14.98 2.38 4.67
N LYS A 31 14.82 1.39 3.78
CA LYS A 31 13.55 1.10 3.10
C LYS A 31 12.38 0.97 4.06
N ASP A 32 12.51 0.14 5.09
CA ASP A 32 11.40 -0.14 6.02
C ASP A 32 11.11 1.04 6.96
N ILE A 33 12.07 1.96 7.14
CA ILE A 33 11.83 3.24 7.83
C ILE A 33 10.93 4.12 6.98
N PHE A 34 11.24 4.27 5.70
CA PHE A 34 10.45 5.10 4.78
C PHE A 34 9.06 4.55 4.52
N GLU A 35 8.92 3.23 4.53
CA GLU A 35 7.63 2.59 4.40
C GLU A 35 6.93 2.46 5.76
N ILE A 36 7.55 2.78 6.89
CA ILE A 36 7.02 2.56 8.25
C ILE A 36 6.49 1.12 8.40
N THR A 37 7.29 0.14 7.97
CA THR A 37 7.01 -1.32 7.99
C THR A 37 7.74 -2.00 9.15
N PHE A 38 7.54 -1.50 10.36
CA PHE A 38 8.27 -1.97 11.53
C PHE A 38 7.91 -3.40 11.91
N SER A 39 8.95 -4.18 12.17
CA SER A 39 8.87 -5.52 12.75
C SER A 39 9.30 -5.48 14.21
N TYR A 40 8.73 -6.40 15.01
CA TYR A 40 8.94 -6.47 16.44
C TYR A 40 9.33 -7.90 16.82
N ASP A 41 10.26 -8.02 17.76
CA ASP A 41 10.54 -9.26 18.45
C ASP A 41 9.38 -9.60 19.38
N GLU A 42 8.82 -10.81 19.24
CA GLU A 42 7.58 -11.18 19.92
C GLU A 42 7.74 -11.42 21.42
N ASP A 43 8.97 -11.71 21.88
CA ASP A 43 9.26 -11.98 23.29
C ASP A 43 9.53 -10.68 24.06
N THR A 44 10.07 -9.66 23.38
CA THR A 44 10.62 -8.45 24.02
C THR A 44 9.98 -7.14 23.58
N ASN A 45 9.12 -7.16 22.57
CA ASN A 45 8.61 -5.97 21.86
C ASN A 45 9.73 -5.11 21.24
N PHE A 46 10.94 -5.64 21.11
CA PHE A 46 12.05 -4.91 20.53
C PHE A 46 11.78 -4.63 19.05
N ASN A 47 11.77 -3.36 18.65
CA ASN A 47 11.58 -2.98 17.25
C ASN A 47 12.83 -3.35 16.43
N THR A 48 12.80 -4.51 15.78
CA THR A 48 13.94 -5.05 15.03
C THR A 48 14.27 -4.19 13.83
N THR A 49 13.27 -3.54 13.22
CA THR A 49 13.50 -2.67 12.08
C THR A 49 14.26 -1.40 12.47
N LEU A 50 13.80 -0.69 13.50
CA LEU A 50 14.38 0.58 13.90
C LEU A 50 15.71 0.41 14.62
N PHE A 51 15.78 -0.53 15.56
CA PHE A 51 16.96 -0.67 16.41
C PHE A 51 18.00 -1.61 15.80
N GLN A 52 17.60 -2.79 15.32
CA GLN A 52 18.57 -3.76 14.80
C GLN A 52 18.96 -3.46 13.35
N GLU A 53 18.00 -3.42 12.43
CA GLU A 53 18.29 -3.27 11.00
C GLU A 53 18.80 -1.86 10.69
N PHE A 54 18.11 -0.82 11.17
CA PHE A 54 18.50 0.56 10.91
C PHE A 54 19.63 1.06 11.82
N ALA A 55 19.51 0.96 13.15
CA ALA A 55 20.53 1.47 14.07
C ALA A 55 21.67 0.48 14.38
N GLY A 56 21.61 -0.75 13.87
CA GLY A 56 22.70 -1.74 14.00
C GLY A 56 22.88 -2.28 15.41
N PHE A 57 21.82 -2.37 16.22
CA PHE A 57 21.85 -3.07 17.50
C PHE A 57 21.79 -4.60 17.31
N GLU A 58 22.41 -5.34 18.22
CA GLU A 58 22.35 -6.80 18.23
C GLU A 58 21.11 -7.23 19.00
N ASN A 59 20.19 -7.93 18.35
CA ASN A 59 19.05 -8.53 19.04
C ASN A 59 19.44 -9.92 19.55
N THR A 60 19.87 -10.02 20.80
CA THR A 60 20.18 -11.29 21.47
C THR A 60 19.44 -11.36 22.80
N LYS A 61 18.95 -12.55 23.18
CA LYS A 61 18.16 -12.75 24.41
C LYS A 61 18.89 -12.33 25.69
N GLU A 62 20.22 -12.25 25.65
CA GLU A 62 21.08 -11.94 26.80
C GLU A 62 21.39 -10.45 26.94
N LYS A 63 21.15 -9.64 25.90
CA LYS A 63 21.57 -8.24 25.85
C LYS A 63 20.37 -7.32 25.98
N LYS A 64 20.29 -6.58 27.09
CA LYS A 64 19.32 -5.50 27.28
C LYS A 64 19.99 -4.14 27.10
N TYR A 65 19.41 -3.32 26.24
CA TYR A 65 19.83 -1.93 26.06
C TYR A 65 19.05 -1.00 26.97
N SER A 66 19.71 0.03 27.49
CA SER A 66 19.06 1.14 28.18
C SER A 66 18.33 2.06 27.19
N SER A 67 17.34 2.82 27.69
CA SER A 67 16.62 3.83 26.90
C SER A 67 17.56 4.87 26.28
N GLU A 68 18.57 5.32 27.02
CA GLU A 68 19.56 6.29 26.55
C GLU A 68 20.43 5.74 25.41
N GLU A 69 20.91 4.50 25.52
CA GLU A 69 21.70 3.87 24.46
C GLU A 69 20.89 3.77 23.16
N LEU A 70 19.66 3.25 23.25
CA LEU A 70 18.74 3.13 22.11
C LEU A 70 18.49 4.49 21.47
N TYR A 71 18.16 5.50 22.28
CA TYR A 71 17.88 6.84 21.79
C TYR A 71 19.09 7.48 21.11
N MET A 72 20.24 7.50 21.76
CA MET A 72 21.43 8.21 21.26
C MET A 72 21.92 7.63 19.94
N LYS A 73 22.05 6.30 19.85
CA LYS A 73 22.52 5.65 18.62
C LYS A 73 21.52 5.83 17.47
N THR A 74 20.24 5.59 17.73
CA THR A 74 19.19 5.68 16.69
C THR A 74 19.02 7.12 16.21
N THR A 75 19.03 8.09 17.12
CA THR A 75 18.97 9.52 16.79
C THR A 75 20.17 9.95 15.94
N ASN A 76 21.38 9.50 16.27
CA ASN A 76 22.56 9.78 15.45
C ASN A 76 22.41 9.24 14.01
N CYS A 77 21.87 8.03 13.84
CA CYS A 77 21.57 7.48 12.52
C CYS A 77 20.53 8.34 11.77
N LEU A 78 19.43 8.74 12.43
CA LEU A 78 18.38 9.58 11.83
C LEU A 78 18.91 10.97 11.43
N VAL A 79 19.72 11.62 12.27
CA VAL A 79 20.33 12.92 11.98
C VAL A 79 21.32 12.83 10.81
N ASN A 80 22.13 11.77 10.76
CA ASN A 80 23.05 11.55 9.63
C ASN A 80 22.28 11.32 8.33
N LEU A 81 21.17 10.57 8.38
CA LEU A 81 20.30 10.37 7.22
C LEU A 81 19.67 11.69 6.78
N GLU A 82 19.13 12.48 7.72
CA GLU A 82 18.53 13.80 7.46
C GLU A 82 19.51 14.75 6.74
N LYS A 83 20.77 14.81 7.19
CA LYS A 83 21.83 15.61 6.53
C LYS A 83 22.09 15.17 5.08
N LYS A 84 22.06 13.86 4.80
CA LYS A 84 22.18 13.35 3.42
C LYS A 84 21.00 13.80 2.57
N PHE A 85 19.78 13.78 3.11
CA PHE A 85 18.60 14.31 2.41
C PHE A 85 18.76 15.79 2.07
N ASP A 86 19.19 16.62 3.03
CA ASP A 86 19.41 18.05 2.79
C ASP A 86 20.44 18.31 1.69
N HIS A 87 21.54 17.56 1.70
CA HIS A 87 22.55 17.62 0.65
C HIS A 87 21.95 17.33 -0.74
N TYR A 88 21.20 16.23 -0.86
CA TYR A 88 20.63 15.82 -2.15
C TYR A 88 19.47 16.69 -2.63
N ILE A 89 18.64 17.21 -1.72
CA ILE A 89 17.62 18.20 -2.05
C ILE A 89 18.27 19.45 -2.66
N ASN A 90 19.37 19.93 -2.07
CA ASN A 90 20.09 21.08 -2.61
C ASN A 90 20.69 20.79 -3.99
N ILE A 91 21.26 19.60 -4.22
CA ILE A 91 21.74 19.18 -5.55
C ILE A 91 20.60 19.21 -6.57
N LEU A 92 19.43 18.66 -6.25
CA LEU A 92 18.28 18.64 -7.17
C LEU A 92 17.76 20.06 -7.47
N LYS A 93 17.73 20.95 -6.47
CA LYS A 93 17.38 22.37 -6.64
C LYS A 93 18.35 23.13 -7.53
N GLU A 94 19.66 22.92 -7.35
CA GLU A 94 20.68 23.51 -8.23
C GLU A 94 20.50 23.03 -9.67
N GLN A 95 20.20 21.74 -9.84
CA GLN A 95 19.95 21.13 -11.14
C GLN A 95 18.67 21.66 -11.80
N SER A 96 17.58 21.85 -11.06
CA SER A 96 16.30 22.32 -11.61
C SER A 96 16.39 23.75 -12.17
N ASN A 97 17.28 24.56 -11.61
CA ASN A 97 17.59 25.92 -12.06
C ASN A 97 18.44 25.97 -13.36
N ASN A 98 18.96 24.84 -13.84
CA ASN A 98 19.74 24.80 -15.06
C ASN A 98 18.87 25.07 -16.30
N LYS A 99 19.09 26.21 -16.96
CA LYS A 99 18.35 26.62 -18.17
C LYS A 99 18.51 25.67 -19.36
N LYS A 100 19.56 24.82 -19.38
CA LYS A 100 19.82 23.86 -20.46
C LYS A 100 18.95 22.60 -20.40
N TYR A 101 18.29 22.34 -19.27
CA TYR A 101 17.42 21.17 -19.16
C TYR A 101 16.08 21.40 -19.83
N ASP A 102 15.69 20.40 -20.63
CA ASP A 102 14.38 20.35 -21.26
C ASP A 102 13.27 20.28 -20.20
N LYS A 103 12.04 20.58 -20.63
CA LYS A 103 10.87 20.60 -19.75
C LYS A 103 10.66 19.27 -19.04
N GLU A 104 10.90 18.15 -19.73
CA GLU A 104 10.75 16.79 -19.20
C GLU A 104 11.71 16.52 -18.04
N ILE A 105 12.96 16.97 -18.16
CA ILE A 105 13.96 16.80 -17.09
C ILE A 105 13.59 17.65 -15.88
N LYS A 106 13.08 18.87 -16.09
CA LYS A 106 12.60 19.72 -14.99
C LYS A 106 11.44 19.11 -14.23
N ILE A 107 10.52 18.43 -14.93
CA ILE A 107 9.44 17.66 -14.31
C ILE A 107 10.01 16.54 -13.43
N ILE A 108 10.94 15.74 -13.95
CA ILE A 108 11.57 14.64 -13.20
C ILE A 108 12.26 15.17 -11.94
N LEU A 109 13.05 16.25 -12.07
CA LEU A 109 13.74 16.88 -10.94
C LEU A 109 12.78 17.38 -9.86
N GLN A 110 11.68 18.00 -10.25
CA GLN A 110 10.66 18.47 -9.30
C GLN A 110 10.03 17.30 -8.53
N ILE A 111 9.71 16.20 -9.23
CA ILE A 111 9.11 15.00 -8.60
C ILE A 111 10.10 14.36 -7.62
N LEU A 112 11.37 14.25 -8.01
CA LEU A 112 12.44 13.74 -7.14
C LEU A 112 12.64 14.62 -5.91
N GLU A 113 12.67 15.95 -6.07
CA GLU A 113 12.78 16.89 -4.96
C GLU A 113 11.60 16.73 -3.98
N ASN A 114 10.38 16.70 -4.50
CA ASN A 114 9.17 16.49 -3.70
C ASN A 114 9.21 15.15 -2.96
N SER A 115 9.71 14.09 -3.61
CA SER A 115 9.92 12.79 -2.97
C SER A 115 10.91 12.88 -1.81
N LEU A 116 12.06 13.54 -1.99
CA LEU A 116 13.03 13.68 -0.91
C LEU A 116 12.47 14.47 0.27
N VAL A 117 11.70 15.53 0.01
CA VAL A 117 11.01 16.31 1.05
C VAL A 117 9.99 15.45 1.80
N TYR A 118 9.23 14.61 1.09
CA TYR A 118 8.29 13.67 1.68
C TYR A 118 8.99 12.68 2.63
N HIS A 119 10.07 12.06 2.17
CA HIS A 119 10.84 11.11 2.99
C HIS A 119 11.52 11.79 4.19
N LYS A 120 11.94 13.06 4.04
CA LYS A 120 12.43 13.85 5.18
C LYS A 120 11.36 14.03 6.26
N LYS A 121 10.09 14.24 5.90
CA LYS A 121 8.98 14.28 6.86
C LYS A 121 8.79 12.93 7.60
N ILE A 122 9.00 11.80 6.91
CA ILE A 122 8.99 10.47 7.56
C ILE A 122 10.13 10.34 8.60
N ILE A 123 11.31 10.89 8.29
CA ILE A 123 12.43 10.94 9.27
C ILE A 123 12.03 11.80 10.48
N CYS A 124 11.42 12.97 10.28
CA CYS A 124 10.93 13.80 11.37
C CYS A 124 9.89 13.06 12.23
N LEU A 125 8.92 12.40 11.61
CA LEU A 125 7.93 11.58 12.30
C LEU A 125 8.59 10.46 13.12
N THR A 126 9.59 9.79 12.55
CA THR A 126 10.34 8.72 13.23
C THR A 126 11.13 9.26 14.43
N LYS A 127 11.72 10.46 14.33
CA LYS A 127 12.43 11.10 15.45
C LYS A 127 11.48 11.43 16.61
N LEU A 128 10.29 11.96 16.31
CA LEU A 128 9.27 12.25 17.33
C LEU A 128 8.71 10.98 17.96
N GLY A 129 8.50 9.92 17.18
CA GLY A 129 7.96 8.66 17.66
C GLY A 129 8.98 7.72 18.33
N LEU A 130 10.28 8.00 18.22
CA LEU A 130 11.36 7.15 18.75
C LEU A 130 11.21 6.88 20.26
N PRO A 131 10.92 7.88 21.13
CA PRO A 131 10.60 7.64 22.52
C PRO A 131 9.49 6.62 22.78
N PHE A 132 8.45 6.59 21.94
CA PHE A 132 7.37 5.60 22.08
C PHE A 132 7.77 4.21 21.59
N GLU A 133 8.74 4.09 20.67
CA GLU A 133 9.32 2.79 20.31
C GLU A 133 10.23 2.25 21.42
N ILE A 134 10.94 3.15 22.13
CA ILE A 134 11.72 2.80 23.31
C ILE A 134 10.79 2.34 24.44
N GLU A 135 9.70 3.10 24.70
CA GLU A 135 8.70 2.75 25.73
C GLU A 135 8.13 1.33 25.54
N LYS A 136 7.85 0.91 24.30
CA LYS A 136 7.32 -0.43 24.01
C LYS A 136 8.27 -1.54 24.45
N TYR A 137 9.58 -1.31 24.34
CA TYR A 137 10.63 -2.27 24.67
C TYR A 137 11.00 -2.23 26.16
N THR A 138 11.14 -1.03 26.74
CA THR A 138 11.60 -0.88 28.14
C THR A 138 10.47 -0.86 29.15
N GLY A 139 9.25 -0.55 28.72
CA GLY A 139 8.08 -0.33 29.58
C GLY A 139 7.97 1.09 30.14
N GLU A 140 8.99 1.92 29.95
CA GLU A 140 9.13 3.27 30.52
C GLU A 140 9.28 4.32 29.43
N LEU A 141 8.52 5.40 29.54
CA LEU A 141 8.62 6.54 28.62
C LEU A 141 9.95 7.26 28.83
N TYR A 142 10.66 7.52 27.74
CA TYR A 142 11.96 8.19 27.76
C TYR A 142 11.82 9.61 27.18
N LEU A 143 12.51 10.60 27.75
CA LEU A 143 12.52 12.04 27.38
C LEU A 143 11.23 12.83 27.56
N TYR A 144 10.08 12.26 27.26
CA TYR A 144 8.79 12.96 27.40
C TYR A 144 8.20 12.75 28.79
N ASP A 145 7.64 13.82 29.35
CA ASP A 145 6.70 13.74 30.46
C ASP A 145 5.35 13.21 29.93
N GLU A 146 4.62 12.43 30.73
CA GLU A 146 3.29 11.93 30.36
C GLU A 146 2.33 13.06 29.95
N ARG A 147 2.49 14.25 30.55
CA ARG A 147 1.70 15.46 30.23
C ARG A 147 2.03 16.06 28.87
N GLU A 148 3.20 15.77 28.30
CA GLU A 148 3.63 16.24 26.98
C GLU A 148 3.16 15.32 25.85
N VAL A 149 2.78 14.06 26.17
CA VAL A 149 2.38 13.05 25.18
C VAL A 149 1.27 13.56 24.26
N PRO A 150 0.19 14.22 24.73
CA PRO A 150 -0.85 14.74 23.83
C PRO A 150 -0.33 15.76 22.82
N ASP A 151 0.59 16.63 23.23
CA ASP A 151 1.17 17.67 22.36
C ASP A 151 2.13 17.08 21.33
N ILE A 152 2.90 16.06 21.71
CA ILE A 152 3.75 15.31 20.76
C ILE A 152 2.89 14.55 19.75
N VAL A 153 1.83 13.87 20.22
CA VAL A 153 0.87 13.17 19.35
C VAL A 153 0.23 14.15 18.36
N ALA A 154 -0.18 15.35 18.80
CA ALA A 154 -0.74 16.37 17.92
C ALA A 154 0.26 16.85 16.85
N GLN A 155 1.54 17.02 17.21
CA GLN A 155 2.60 17.36 16.23
C GLN A 155 2.79 16.25 15.20
N MET A 156 2.77 14.99 15.66
CA MET A 156 2.85 13.84 14.76
C MET A 156 1.66 13.77 13.83
N GLU A 157 0.44 13.97 14.34
CA GLU A 157 -0.80 14.01 13.54
C GLU A 157 -0.75 15.11 12.47
N GLU A 158 -0.18 16.28 12.74
CA GLU A 158 -0.04 17.34 11.71
C GLU A 158 0.98 16.96 10.62
N ILE A 159 2.08 16.29 10.98
CA ILE A 159 3.01 15.74 9.98
C ILE A 159 2.33 14.62 9.17
N GLU A 160 1.59 13.73 9.84
CA GLU A 160 0.87 12.64 9.18
C GLU A 160 -0.27 13.15 8.30
N LYS A 161 -0.92 14.25 8.64
CA LYS A 161 -1.96 14.88 7.80
C LYS A 161 -1.43 15.20 6.42
N ASP A 162 -0.21 15.72 6.36
CA ASP A 162 0.50 15.95 5.12
C ASP A 162 0.90 14.63 4.44
N LEU A 163 1.26 13.57 5.16
CA LEU A 163 1.80 12.33 4.56
C LEU A 163 0.73 11.32 4.11
N PHE A 164 -0.36 11.20 4.89
CA PHE A 164 -1.35 10.13 4.84
C PHE A 164 -2.81 10.65 4.85
N GLY A 165 -3.00 11.96 4.99
CA GLY A 165 -4.30 12.60 5.22
C GLY A 165 -4.62 12.74 6.70
N GLY A 166 -5.61 13.56 7.05
CA GLY A 166 -5.97 13.87 8.44
C GLY A 166 -6.50 12.68 9.24
N ASN A 167 -6.87 12.89 10.50
CA ASN A 167 -7.42 11.83 11.35
C ASN A 167 -8.78 11.35 10.82
N VAL A 168 -9.12 10.08 11.07
CA VAL A 168 -10.41 9.51 10.67
C VAL A 168 -11.55 10.16 11.43
N ARG A 169 -11.37 10.46 12.72
CA ARG A 169 -12.36 11.09 13.61
C ARG A 169 -12.85 12.46 13.12
N ASP A 170 -12.06 13.13 12.27
CA ASP A 170 -12.37 14.48 11.77
C ASP A 170 -13.21 14.46 10.48
N SER A 171 -13.51 13.28 9.91
CA SER A 171 -14.23 13.14 8.64
C SER A 171 -15.60 12.48 8.82
N GLU A 172 -16.68 13.23 8.53
CA GLU A 172 -18.04 12.68 8.67
C GLU A 172 -18.26 11.42 7.83
N MET A 173 -17.71 11.41 6.62
CA MET A 173 -17.82 10.28 5.70
C MET A 173 -17.09 9.05 6.23
N GLU A 174 -15.87 9.24 6.74
CA GLU A 174 -15.05 8.13 7.22
C GLU A 174 -15.59 7.56 8.53
N VAL A 175 -15.97 8.43 9.49
CA VAL A 175 -16.58 8.01 10.76
C VAL A 175 -17.85 7.20 10.51
N SER A 176 -18.78 7.74 9.71
CA SER A 176 -20.07 7.08 9.46
C SER A 176 -19.91 5.74 8.73
N SER A 177 -18.92 5.65 7.82
CA SER A 177 -18.61 4.40 7.12
C SER A 177 -17.90 3.40 8.02
N CYS A 178 -17.05 3.85 8.94
CA CYS A 178 -16.42 2.99 9.94
C CYS A 178 -17.44 2.37 10.89
N VAL A 179 -18.40 3.16 11.37
CA VAL A 179 -19.50 2.66 12.22
C VAL A 179 -20.27 1.58 11.48
N SER A 180 -20.65 1.82 10.22
CA SER A 180 -21.34 0.83 9.38
C SER A 180 -20.52 -0.46 9.21
N LYS A 181 -19.21 -0.34 9.00
CA LYS A 181 -18.33 -1.50 8.85
C LYS A 181 -18.18 -2.31 10.14
N LEU A 182 -18.04 -1.65 11.28
CA LEU A 182 -17.91 -2.31 12.58
C LEU A 182 -19.17 -3.08 12.96
N GLU A 183 -20.35 -2.51 12.69
CA GLU A 183 -21.61 -3.21 12.93
C GLU A 183 -21.76 -4.44 12.03
N HIS A 184 -21.44 -4.33 10.74
CA HIS A 184 -21.44 -5.48 9.85
C HIS A 184 -20.47 -6.58 10.31
N GLN A 185 -19.25 -6.20 10.72
CA GLN A 185 -18.29 -7.16 11.26
C GLN A 185 -18.83 -7.83 12.53
N PHE A 186 -19.46 -7.05 13.42
CA PHE A 186 -20.09 -7.57 14.63
C PHE A 186 -21.23 -8.53 14.33
N GLU A 187 -22.04 -8.27 13.30
CA GLU A 187 -23.09 -9.20 12.85
C GLU A 187 -22.50 -10.53 12.34
N GLU A 188 -21.37 -10.48 11.63
CA GLU A 188 -20.72 -11.68 11.08
C GLU A 188 -20.10 -12.57 12.17
N PHE A 189 -19.37 -11.99 13.13
CA PHE A 189 -18.65 -12.78 14.14
C PHE A 189 -19.27 -12.78 15.53
N GLY A 190 -20.28 -11.94 15.81
CA GLY A 190 -20.76 -11.68 17.18
C GLY A 190 -21.14 -12.95 17.94
N ASN A 191 -21.64 -13.96 17.25
CA ASN A 191 -21.99 -15.26 17.83
C ASN A 191 -20.80 -16.08 18.38
N THR A 192 -19.57 -15.72 18.01
CA THR A 192 -18.34 -16.36 18.51
C THR A 192 -17.83 -15.74 19.82
N LEU A 193 -18.42 -14.63 20.26
CA LEU A 193 -18.01 -13.86 21.43
C LEU A 193 -18.87 -14.18 22.66
N SER A 194 -18.29 -14.01 23.84
CA SER A 194 -19.04 -14.01 25.11
C SER A 194 -19.94 -12.77 25.23
N GLU A 195 -20.96 -12.82 26.08
CA GLU A 195 -21.86 -11.68 26.30
C GLU A 195 -21.13 -10.42 26.79
N ALA A 196 -20.11 -10.57 27.64
CA ALA A 196 -19.29 -9.46 28.09
C ALA A 196 -18.49 -8.82 26.93
N GLU A 197 -17.90 -9.63 26.05
CA GLU A 197 -17.19 -9.16 24.86
C GLU A 197 -18.15 -8.47 23.88
N LYS A 198 -19.36 -9.02 23.70
CA LYS A 198 -20.41 -8.41 22.85
C LYS A 198 -20.80 -7.02 23.36
N GLN A 199 -21.11 -6.92 24.65
CA GLN A 199 -21.47 -5.65 25.29
C GLN A 199 -20.33 -4.64 25.13
N LYS A 200 -19.08 -5.06 25.38
CA LYS A 200 -17.92 -4.18 25.24
C LYS A 200 -17.71 -3.72 23.81
N PHE A 201 -17.84 -4.60 22.82
CA PHE A 201 -17.72 -4.22 21.41
C PHE A 201 -18.80 -3.20 20.99
N GLN A 202 -20.03 -3.41 21.45
CA GLN A 202 -21.12 -2.46 21.22
C GLN A 202 -20.85 -1.10 21.89
N GLU A 203 -20.29 -1.07 23.10
CA GLU A 203 -19.88 0.19 23.75
C GLU A 203 -18.89 0.98 22.88
N TYR A 204 -17.91 0.31 22.26
CA TYR A 204 -16.95 0.96 21.36
C TYR A 204 -17.62 1.54 20.11
N ILE A 205 -18.56 0.82 19.50
CA ILE A 205 -19.38 1.34 18.39
C ILE A 205 -20.16 2.58 18.83
N GLN A 206 -20.77 2.55 20.02
CA GLN A 206 -21.51 3.70 20.56
C GLN A 206 -20.61 4.91 20.82
N LYS A 207 -19.35 4.71 21.22
CA LYS A 207 -18.39 5.82 21.33
C LYS A 207 -18.15 6.50 19.98
N ALA A 208 -17.99 5.74 18.90
CA ALA A 208 -17.86 6.32 17.56
C ALA A 208 -19.14 7.06 17.10
N LYS A 209 -20.33 6.53 17.41
CA LYS A 209 -21.61 7.20 17.11
C LYS A 209 -21.83 8.51 17.87
N LYS A 210 -21.14 8.71 18.99
CA LYS A 210 -21.19 9.95 19.79
C LYS A 210 -20.25 11.04 19.30
N LEU A 211 -19.40 10.76 18.31
CA LEU A 211 -18.56 11.80 17.69
C LEU A 211 -19.43 12.84 17.00
N THR A 212 -19.06 14.11 17.10
CA THR A 212 -19.78 15.22 16.45
C THR A 212 -19.78 15.11 14.93
N THR A 213 -18.81 14.40 14.37
CA THR A 213 -18.68 14.09 12.95
C THR A 213 -19.53 12.89 12.51
N PHE A 214 -20.16 12.13 13.42
CA PHE A 214 -21.03 11.04 13.00
C PHE A 214 -22.27 11.58 12.29
N ASN A 215 -22.51 11.10 11.07
CA ASN A 215 -23.62 11.53 10.23
C ASN A 215 -24.54 10.34 9.91
N GLN A 216 -25.72 10.34 10.53
CA GLN A 216 -26.73 9.29 10.39
C GLN A 216 -27.12 9.04 8.92
N GLY A 217 -27.27 10.09 8.11
CA GLY A 217 -27.67 9.97 6.71
C GLY A 217 -26.59 9.34 5.82
N ILE A 218 -25.31 9.55 6.12
CA ILE A 218 -24.20 8.87 5.43
C ILE A 218 -24.15 7.40 5.86
N TYR A 219 -24.23 7.15 7.16
CA TYR A 219 -24.25 5.81 7.74
C TYR A 219 -25.33 4.91 7.10
N GLU A 220 -26.57 5.41 6.99
CA GLU A 220 -27.68 4.67 6.36
C GLU A 220 -27.45 4.37 4.87
N LYS A 221 -26.79 5.28 4.16
CA LYS A 221 -26.42 5.06 2.74
C LYS A 221 -25.33 4.01 2.59
N SER A 222 -24.37 3.98 3.51
CA SER A 222 -23.28 2.99 3.55
C SER A 222 -23.82 1.58 3.87
N MET A 223 -24.76 1.47 4.81
CA MET A 223 -25.43 0.19 5.12
C MET A 223 -26.17 -0.40 3.92
N LYS A 224 -26.82 0.43 3.09
CA LYS A 224 -27.48 -0.01 1.85
C LYS A 224 -26.51 -0.32 0.69
N GLY A 225 -25.20 -0.18 0.90
CA GLY A 225 -24.16 -0.28 -0.13
C GLY A 225 -23.35 -1.57 -0.14
N ASN A 226 -23.49 -2.44 0.86
CA ASN A 226 -22.62 -3.59 1.02
C ASN A 226 -23.33 -4.91 0.70
N THR A 227 -22.69 -5.68 -0.19
CA THR A 227 -22.81 -7.13 -0.51
C THR A 227 -23.02 -7.38 -1.99
N GLN A 228 -22.11 -6.90 -2.84
CA GLN A 228 -21.99 -7.49 -4.18
C GLN A 228 -21.00 -8.66 -4.07
N LYS A 229 -21.52 -9.88 -4.17
CA LYS A 229 -20.69 -11.09 -4.16
C LYS A 229 -19.77 -11.06 -5.38
N SER A 230 -18.50 -11.40 -5.18
CA SER A 230 -17.51 -11.46 -6.26
C SER A 230 -17.96 -12.43 -7.35
N SER A 231 -17.80 -12.03 -8.62
CA SER A 231 -18.06 -12.92 -9.77
C SER A 231 -17.03 -14.04 -9.91
N LEU A 232 -15.93 -13.96 -9.15
CA LEU A 232 -14.84 -14.94 -9.10
C LEU A 232 -14.93 -15.85 -7.87
N GLU A 233 -16.10 -15.96 -7.24
CA GLU A 233 -16.39 -16.93 -6.18
C GLU A 233 -17.30 -18.06 -6.67
N GLY A 234 -17.00 -19.30 -6.28
CA GLY A 234 -17.80 -20.47 -6.65
C GLY A 234 -17.41 -21.09 -8.01
N GLY A 235 -17.82 -22.35 -8.19
CA GLY A 235 -17.65 -23.08 -9.45
C GLY A 235 -16.19 -23.19 -9.89
N ILE A 236 -15.93 -22.91 -11.17
CA ILE A 236 -14.59 -22.99 -11.79
C ILE A 236 -13.56 -22.06 -11.12
N TRP A 237 -14.00 -21.01 -10.42
CA TRP A 237 -13.09 -20.05 -9.79
C TRP A 237 -12.50 -20.56 -8.47
N ASP A 238 -13.16 -21.52 -7.84
CA ASP A 238 -12.67 -22.20 -6.63
C ASP A 238 -11.70 -23.35 -6.95
N THR A 239 -11.47 -23.65 -8.23
CA THR A 239 -10.47 -24.63 -8.68
C THR A 239 -9.12 -24.32 -8.06
N LYS A 240 -8.59 -25.29 -7.31
CA LYS A 240 -7.31 -25.19 -6.59
C LYS A 240 -6.16 -25.60 -7.51
N ILE A 241 -5.32 -24.65 -7.87
CA ILE A 241 -4.16 -24.85 -8.74
C ILE A 241 -2.91 -25.04 -7.88
N SER A 242 -2.07 -26.02 -8.23
CA SER A 242 -0.80 -26.27 -7.54
C SER A 242 0.11 -25.04 -7.53
N ARG A 243 0.87 -24.84 -6.45
CA ARG A 243 1.87 -23.77 -6.38
C ARG A 243 2.86 -23.82 -7.54
N GLU A 244 3.30 -25.01 -7.95
CA GLU A 244 4.25 -25.19 -9.04
C GLU A 244 3.72 -24.63 -10.37
N ASP A 245 2.43 -24.83 -10.65
CA ASP A 245 1.80 -24.25 -11.83
C ASP A 245 1.50 -22.76 -11.67
N VAL A 246 1.16 -22.30 -10.46
CA VAL A 246 1.03 -20.85 -10.18
C VAL A 246 2.34 -20.11 -10.42
N VAL A 247 3.48 -20.67 -9.99
CA VAL A 247 4.81 -20.11 -10.25
C VAL A 247 5.02 -19.95 -11.77
N LYS A 248 4.70 -20.97 -12.57
CA LYS A 248 4.83 -20.89 -14.04
C LYS A 248 3.92 -19.82 -14.62
N ILE A 249 2.67 -19.74 -14.16
CA ILE A 249 1.71 -18.72 -14.60
C ILE A 249 2.26 -17.33 -14.32
N PHE A 250 2.65 -17.03 -13.08
CA PHE A 250 3.20 -15.72 -12.70
C PHE A 250 4.47 -15.37 -13.47
N GLN A 251 5.40 -16.31 -13.67
CA GLN A 251 6.58 -16.09 -14.50
C GLN A 251 6.23 -15.72 -15.95
N LYS A 252 5.19 -16.33 -16.52
CA LYS A 252 4.71 -15.99 -17.87
C LYS A 252 4.06 -14.61 -17.90
N VAL A 253 3.32 -14.23 -16.87
CA VAL A 253 2.74 -12.88 -16.76
C VAL A 253 3.84 -11.82 -16.64
N LEU A 254 4.88 -12.04 -15.82
CA LEU A 254 6.03 -11.12 -15.73
C LEU A 254 6.71 -10.95 -17.11
N LYS A 255 6.84 -12.03 -17.88
CA LYS A 255 7.35 -11.98 -19.26
C LYS A 255 6.43 -11.22 -20.23
N ILE A 256 5.11 -11.22 -20.03
CA ILE A 256 4.18 -10.42 -20.87
C ILE A 256 4.50 -8.92 -20.74
N TYR A 257 4.89 -8.47 -19.55
CA TYR A 257 5.23 -7.07 -19.27
C TYR A 257 6.71 -6.73 -19.47
N ASP A 258 7.52 -7.68 -19.93
CA ASP A 258 9.00 -7.58 -19.99
C ASP A 258 9.62 -7.23 -18.62
N ILE A 259 9.07 -7.78 -17.52
CA ILE A 259 9.62 -7.60 -16.18
C ILE A 259 10.56 -8.77 -15.87
N ASN A 260 11.84 -8.45 -15.64
CA ASN A 260 12.87 -9.45 -15.33
C ASN A 260 13.03 -9.65 -13.81
N LYS A 261 11.98 -10.17 -13.16
CA LYS A 261 11.99 -10.57 -11.75
C LYS A 261 11.65 -12.05 -11.63
N PRO A 262 12.32 -12.80 -10.73
CA PRO A 262 11.95 -14.19 -10.45
C PRO A 262 10.65 -14.26 -9.64
N VAL A 263 10.07 -15.45 -9.60
CA VAL A 263 9.04 -15.83 -8.62
C VAL A 263 9.72 -16.74 -7.60
N LEU A 264 9.67 -16.36 -6.32
CA LEU A 264 10.43 -16.97 -5.24
C LEU A 264 9.49 -17.66 -4.26
N ILE A 265 9.98 -18.74 -3.62
CA ILE A 265 9.27 -19.37 -2.50
C ILE A 265 9.92 -18.89 -1.21
N SER A 266 9.11 -18.28 -0.35
CA SER A 266 9.59 -17.57 0.84
C SER A 266 9.04 -18.19 2.12
N LYS A 267 9.94 -18.44 3.07
CA LYS A 267 9.59 -18.98 4.39
C LYS A 267 8.97 -17.89 5.27
N GLY A 268 7.94 -18.27 6.04
CA GLY A 268 7.38 -17.42 7.10
C GLY A 268 6.61 -16.19 6.62
N ARG A 269 6.27 -16.11 5.32
CA ARG A 269 5.40 -15.06 4.78
C ARG A 269 3.93 -15.45 4.88
N SER A 270 3.05 -14.48 5.09
CA SER A 270 1.61 -14.71 5.24
C SER A 270 0.80 -14.55 3.95
N SER A 271 1.38 -13.91 2.93
CA SER A 271 0.71 -13.59 1.66
C SER A 271 1.70 -13.56 0.51
N ILE A 272 1.17 -13.64 -0.71
CA ILE A 272 1.91 -13.38 -1.95
C ILE A 272 2.02 -11.87 -2.13
N TYR A 273 3.20 -11.33 -2.46
CA TYR A 273 3.44 -9.89 -2.62
C TYR A 273 4.65 -9.59 -3.52
N ASP A 274 4.75 -8.35 -4.00
CA ASP A 274 5.88 -7.82 -4.78
C ASP A 274 7.12 -7.54 -3.90
N GLY A 275 7.92 -8.58 -3.68
CA GLY A 275 9.19 -8.48 -2.95
C GLY A 275 10.30 -7.76 -3.74
N GLU A 276 11.35 -7.38 -3.03
CA GLU A 276 12.53 -6.71 -3.59
C GLU A 276 13.28 -7.60 -4.59
N ASP A 277 13.49 -8.85 -4.21
CA ASP A 277 14.20 -9.84 -5.01
C ASP A 277 13.32 -10.51 -6.07
N GLY A 278 12.00 -10.47 -5.91
CA GLY A 278 11.04 -11.09 -6.83
C GLY A 278 9.64 -11.16 -6.25
N LEU A 279 8.71 -11.75 -7.02
CA LEU A 279 7.35 -12.00 -6.54
C LEU A 279 7.39 -13.17 -5.56
N GLU A 280 7.14 -12.91 -4.29
CA GLU A 280 7.31 -13.90 -3.23
C GLU A 280 6.00 -14.68 -3.01
N ILE A 281 6.10 -16.01 -2.95
CA ILE A 281 5.01 -16.91 -2.62
C ILE A 281 5.34 -17.63 -1.30
N PRO A 282 4.46 -17.57 -0.28
CA PRO A 282 4.65 -18.32 0.95
C PRO A 282 4.87 -19.82 0.74
N ASP A 283 5.80 -20.39 1.49
CA ASP A 283 6.11 -21.82 1.47
C ASP A 283 4.97 -22.71 1.96
N ASN A 284 4.08 -22.18 2.79
CA ASN A 284 2.88 -22.86 3.28
C ASN A 284 1.73 -22.93 2.26
N TYR A 285 1.82 -22.25 1.11
CA TYR A 285 0.80 -22.32 0.06
C TYR A 285 1.03 -23.55 -0.82
N THR A 286 0.21 -24.59 -0.64
CA THR A 286 0.26 -25.79 -1.51
C THR A 286 -0.56 -25.64 -2.77
N THR A 287 -1.71 -24.98 -2.66
CA THR A 287 -2.63 -24.68 -3.76
C THR A 287 -3.25 -23.32 -3.59
N ILE A 288 -3.64 -22.69 -4.70
CA ILE A 288 -4.27 -21.37 -4.72
C ILE A 288 -5.49 -21.43 -5.64
N ARG A 289 -6.61 -20.82 -5.23
CA ARG A 289 -7.83 -20.79 -6.04
C ARG A 289 -7.63 -19.93 -7.29
N LEU A 290 -8.18 -20.35 -8.43
CA LEU A 290 -8.09 -19.63 -9.71
C LEU A 290 -8.53 -18.17 -9.58
N GLY A 291 -9.67 -17.90 -8.93
CA GLY A 291 -10.14 -16.53 -8.70
C GLY A 291 -9.09 -15.66 -8.00
N ARG A 292 -8.43 -16.19 -6.96
CA ARG A 292 -7.35 -15.49 -6.25
C ARG A 292 -6.11 -15.29 -7.11
N ILE A 293 -5.74 -16.26 -7.94
CA ILE A 293 -4.61 -16.13 -8.89
C ILE A 293 -4.85 -14.98 -9.86
N LEU A 294 -6.06 -14.85 -10.41
CA LEU A 294 -6.43 -13.79 -11.33
C LEU A 294 -6.41 -12.41 -10.66
N CYS A 295 -6.90 -12.31 -9.42
CA CYS A 295 -6.78 -11.08 -8.63
C CYS A 295 -5.32 -10.73 -8.35
N LEU A 296 -4.47 -11.69 -7.96
CA LEU A 296 -3.05 -11.46 -7.70
C LEU A 296 -2.27 -11.00 -8.95
N ILE A 297 -2.60 -11.54 -10.13
CA ILE A 297 -2.05 -11.04 -11.40
C ILE A 297 -2.41 -9.56 -11.57
N GLN A 298 -3.66 -9.20 -11.34
CA GLN A 298 -4.13 -7.82 -11.52
C GLN A 298 -3.52 -6.86 -10.49
N HIS A 299 -3.41 -7.30 -9.24
CA HIS A 299 -2.96 -6.51 -8.10
C HIS A 299 -1.44 -6.36 -8.09
N GLU A 300 -0.72 -7.47 -7.91
CA GLU A 300 0.73 -7.46 -7.71
C GLU A 300 1.50 -7.20 -9.01
N ILE A 301 1.08 -7.80 -10.12
CA ILE A 301 1.87 -7.78 -11.36
C ILE A 301 1.43 -6.64 -12.28
N SER A 302 0.16 -6.62 -12.65
CA SER A 302 -0.38 -5.64 -13.59
C SER A 302 -0.43 -4.21 -13.04
N THR A 303 -0.33 -4.04 -11.71
CA THR A 303 -0.30 -2.73 -11.06
C THR A 303 1.06 -2.46 -10.43
N HIS A 304 1.41 -3.13 -9.32
CA HIS A 304 2.61 -2.78 -8.54
C HIS A 304 3.91 -2.92 -9.36
N TYR A 305 4.12 -4.03 -10.05
CA TYR A 305 5.35 -4.16 -10.87
C TYR A 305 5.37 -3.23 -12.09
N LEU A 306 4.23 -2.93 -12.69
CA LEU A 306 4.16 -2.03 -13.84
C LEU A 306 4.53 -0.60 -13.44
N THR A 307 3.98 -0.12 -12.33
CA THR A 307 4.32 1.21 -11.79
C THR A 307 5.75 1.24 -11.26
N LEU A 308 6.28 0.11 -10.75
CA LEU A 308 7.68 -0.01 -10.34
C LEU A 308 8.64 0.13 -11.52
N ASP A 309 8.40 -0.61 -12.61
CA ASP A 309 9.19 -0.50 -13.83
C ASP A 309 9.15 0.95 -14.35
N GLY A 310 7.98 1.58 -14.29
CA GLY A 310 7.82 3.01 -14.56
C GLY A 310 8.72 3.89 -13.68
N THR A 311 8.75 3.67 -12.36
CA THR A 311 9.60 4.40 -11.41
C THR A 311 11.09 4.13 -11.61
N GLU A 312 11.48 2.88 -11.85
CA GLU A 312 12.87 2.49 -12.12
C GLU A 312 13.40 3.19 -13.36
N ASN A 313 12.61 3.20 -14.42
CA ASN A 313 12.94 3.92 -15.63
C ASN A 313 12.88 5.42 -15.37
N LEU A 314 11.73 6.02 -15.06
CA LEU A 314 11.56 7.47 -15.09
C LEU A 314 12.21 8.24 -13.94
N LEU A 315 12.40 7.61 -12.77
CA LEU A 315 12.87 8.25 -11.55
C LEU A 315 14.12 7.54 -10.96
N GLY A 316 14.73 6.62 -11.71
CA GLY A 316 15.89 5.85 -11.26
C GLY A 316 15.58 4.89 -10.10
N GLY A 317 14.30 4.61 -9.81
CA GLY A 317 13.86 3.77 -8.70
C GLY A 317 13.54 4.53 -7.41
N ILE A 318 13.66 5.86 -7.41
CA ILE A 318 13.24 6.69 -6.29
C ILE A 318 11.72 6.85 -6.39
N LYS A 319 10.98 6.31 -5.42
CA LYS A 319 9.52 6.40 -5.35
C LYS A 319 9.08 7.85 -5.27
N GLY A 320 8.00 8.23 -5.94
CA GLY A 320 7.41 9.57 -5.78
C GLY A 320 6.85 9.78 -4.37
N ALA A 321 6.59 11.03 -4.00
CA ALA A 321 5.87 11.33 -2.75
C ALA A 321 4.47 10.66 -2.77
N TYR A 322 3.98 10.18 -1.62
CA TYR A 322 2.67 9.50 -1.44
C TYR A 322 2.52 8.15 -2.15
N ASN A 323 3.52 7.29 -2.01
CA ASN A 323 3.57 6.01 -2.72
C ASN A 323 2.33 5.12 -2.50
N LEU A 324 1.82 5.03 -1.28
CA LEU A 324 0.95 3.90 -0.90
C LEU A 324 -0.53 4.10 -1.25
N ASN A 325 -1.06 5.33 -1.14
CA ASN A 325 -2.50 5.55 -1.35
C ASN A 325 -2.89 5.18 -2.77
N ILE A 326 -2.17 5.66 -3.77
CA ILE A 326 -2.59 5.51 -5.16
C ILE A 326 -2.23 4.16 -5.72
N GLU A 327 -1.04 3.63 -5.40
CA GLU A 327 -0.61 2.31 -5.85
C GLU A 327 -1.61 1.22 -5.42
N GLU A 328 -1.90 1.14 -4.13
CA GLU A 328 -2.86 0.18 -3.57
C GLU A 328 -4.30 0.52 -3.94
N GLY A 329 -4.64 1.80 -3.97
CA GLY A 329 -5.94 2.25 -4.44
C GLY A 329 -6.22 1.81 -5.87
N LEU A 330 -5.21 1.88 -6.74
CA LEU A 330 -5.27 1.49 -8.15
C LEU A 330 -5.37 -0.02 -8.28
N ALA A 331 -4.52 -0.76 -7.56
CA ALA A 331 -4.50 -2.21 -7.57
C ALA A 331 -5.86 -2.78 -7.15
N ILE A 332 -6.40 -2.28 -6.04
CA ILE A 332 -7.71 -2.71 -5.52
C ILE A 332 -8.85 -2.27 -6.44
N THR A 333 -8.80 -1.06 -7.02
CA THR A 333 -9.82 -0.61 -7.99
C THR A 333 -9.92 -1.58 -9.17
N PHE A 334 -8.80 -1.95 -9.77
CA PHE A 334 -8.80 -2.89 -10.90
C PHE A 334 -9.14 -4.32 -10.50
N GLU A 335 -8.66 -4.79 -9.34
CA GLU A 335 -9.05 -6.08 -8.76
C GLU A 335 -10.57 -6.18 -8.55
N ASN A 336 -11.21 -5.10 -8.10
CA ASN A 336 -12.65 -5.06 -7.88
C ASN A 336 -13.44 -5.06 -9.19
N TYR A 337 -13.00 -4.26 -10.17
CA TYR A 337 -13.59 -4.30 -11.50
C TYR A 337 -13.46 -5.70 -12.11
N LEU A 338 -12.30 -6.36 -11.98
CA LEU A 338 -12.10 -7.75 -12.42
C LEU A 338 -13.20 -8.67 -11.84
N GLN A 339 -13.47 -8.55 -10.55
CA GLN A 339 -14.49 -9.30 -9.80
C GLN A 339 -15.94 -8.85 -10.05
N GLY A 340 -16.17 -7.85 -10.91
CA GLY A 340 -17.51 -7.31 -11.18
C GLY A 340 -18.08 -6.47 -10.04
N ILE A 341 -17.25 -6.10 -9.07
CA ILE A 341 -17.60 -5.23 -7.95
C ILE A 341 -17.37 -3.79 -8.40
N ILE A 342 -18.46 -3.09 -8.77
CA ILE A 342 -18.40 -1.69 -9.20
C ILE A 342 -18.68 -0.80 -8.00
N TYR A 343 -17.65 -0.10 -7.52
CA TYR A 343 -17.79 0.84 -6.42
C TYR A 343 -18.52 2.10 -6.87
N ASN A 344 -19.76 2.23 -6.41
CA ASN A 344 -20.54 3.46 -6.49
C ASN A 344 -20.57 4.21 -5.14
N LYS A 345 -19.92 3.68 -4.09
CA LYS A 345 -19.92 4.21 -2.72
C LYS A 345 -18.58 3.99 -2.01
N TYR A 346 -18.30 4.81 -0.99
CA TYR A 346 -17.13 4.72 -0.12
C TYR A 346 -17.21 3.43 0.72
N ASN A 347 -16.56 2.35 0.28
CA ASN A 347 -16.39 1.15 1.10
C ASN A 347 -15.06 1.24 1.82
N VAL A 348 -15.10 1.00 3.13
CA VAL A 348 -13.95 1.14 3.99
C VAL A 348 -13.30 -0.21 4.21
N SER A 349 -11.99 -0.29 3.93
CA SER A 349 -11.21 -1.45 4.33
C SER A 349 -11.13 -1.51 5.86
N LYS A 350 -10.75 -2.68 6.40
CA LYS A 350 -10.65 -2.90 7.86
C LYS A 350 -9.65 -1.96 8.54
N SER A 351 -8.71 -1.36 7.82
CA SER A 351 -7.75 -0.43 8.44
C SER A 351 -8.39 0.85 8.95
N LEU A 352 -9.45 1.35 8.29
CA LEU A 352 -10.06 2.64 8.65
C LEU A 352 -10.79 2.59 10.00
N PRO A 353 -11.64 1.56 10.29
CA PRO A 353 -12.22 1.42 11.62
C PRO A 353 -11.19 1.18 12.72
N LEU A 354 -10.11 0.45 12.41
CA LEU A 354 -9.01 0.24 13.36
C LEU A 354 -8.29 1.55 13.70
N SER A 355 -8.08 2.43 12.72
CA SER A 355 -7.53 3.77 12.96
C SER A 355 -8.49 4.63 13.78
N LEU A 356 -9.77 4.71 13.40
CA LEU A 356 -10.77 5.46 14.17
C LEU A 356 -10.79 5.05 15.65
N MET A 357 -10.77 3.74 15.93
CA MET A 357 -10.75 3.24 17.30
C MET A 357 -9.46 3.62 18.03
N GLY A 358 -8.30 3.56 17.36
CA GLY A 358 -7.02 3.97 17.96
C GLY A 358 -6.93 5.47 18.23
N GLU A 359 -7.70 6.28 17.51
CA GLU A 359 -7.79 7.73 17.72
C GLU A 359 -8.69 8.11 18.91
N ILE A 360 -9.76 7.33 19.20
CA ILE A 360 -10.78 7.71 20.19
C ILE A 360 -10.73 6.91 21.49
N LEU A 361 -10.15 5.70 21.48
CA LEU A 361 -10.03 4.83 22.64
C LEU A 361 -8.69 5.03 23.34
N THR A 362 -8.67 4.91 24.68
CA THR A 362 -7.41 4.84 25.44
C THR A 362 -6.59 3.61 25.02
N GLY A 363 -5.30 3.54 25.39
CA GLY A 363 -4.46 2.38 25.05
C GLY A 363 -5.05 1.05 25.53
N GLU A 364 -5.53 1.00 26.77
CA GLU A 364 -6.21 -0.19 27.35
C GLU A 364 -7.51 -0.54 26.61
N GLU A 365 -8.33 0.47 26.29
CA GLU A 365 -9.57 0.25 25.57
C GLU A 365 -9.32 -0.24 24.15
N TYR A 366 -8.30 0.29 23.48
CA TYR A 366 -7.91 -0.12 22.14
C TYR A 366 -7.36 -1.55 22.11
N ASP A 367 -6.52 -1.92 23.08
CA ASP A 367 -6.03 -3.29 23.26
C ASP A 367 -7.20 -4.27 23.43
N ASN A 368 -8.17 -3.96 24.31
CA ASN A 368 -9.33 -4.82 24.50
C ASN A 368 -10.23 -4.89 23.25
N PHE A 369 -10.51 -3.75 22.60
CA PHE A 369 -11.21 -3.72 21.32
C PHE A 369 -10.54 -4.62 20.28
N TYR A 370 -9.21 -4.52 20.17
CA TYR A 370 -8.44 -5.29 19.18
C TYR A 370 -8.42 -6.78 19.51
N LYS A 371 -8.35 -7.17 20.79
CA LYS A 371 -8.46 -8.58 21.24
C LYS A 371 -9.80 -9.18 20.83
N ILE A 372 -10.90 -8.47 21.10
CA ILE A 372 -12.26 -8.91 20.75
C ILE A 372 -12.37 -9.09 19.24
N LEU A 373 -11.89 -8.11 18.45
CA LEU A 373 -11.93 -8.19 16.99
C LEU A 373 -11.09 -9.36 16.46
N HIS A 374 -9.84 -9.50 16.93
CA HIS A 374 -8.91 -10.54 16.50
C HIS A 374 -9.47 -11.95 16.76
N LYS A 375 -10.08 -12.14 17.95
CA LYS A 375 -10.77 -13.37 18.34
C LYS A 375 -12.00 -13.63 17.48
N GLY A 376 -12.88 -12.63 17.34
CA GLY A 376 -14.13 -12.76 16.60
C GLY A 376 -13.92 -13.12 15.14
N GLU A 377 -12.96 -12.45 14.49
CA GLU A 377 -12.65 -12.73 13.08
C GLU A 377 -11.88 -14.05 12.86
N GLY A 378 -11.46 -14.74 13.93
CA GLY A 378 -10.62 -15.94 13.83
C GLY A 378 -9.27 -15.64 13.14
N THR A 379 -8.73 -14.44 13.36
CA THR A 379 -7.52 -13.99 12.66
C THR A 379 -6.32 -14.85 13.05
N ARG A 380 -5.61 -15.36 12.03
CA ARG A 380 -4.38 -16.15 12.23
C ARG A 380 -3.19 -15.21 12.41
N GLY A 381 -2.37 -15.47 13.44
CA GLY A 381 -1.12 -14.75 13.72
C GLY A 381 -1.06 -14.16 15.13
N ASN A 382 0.12 -13.65 15.51
CA ASN A 382 0.36 -13.11 16.85
C ASN A 382 -0.36 -11.76 17.03
N TYR A 383 -1.31 -11.74 17.96
CA TYR A 383 -2.08 -10.56 18.35
C TYR A 383 -1.19 -9.35 18.69
N LEU A 384 -0.15 -9.56 19.49
CA LEU A 384 0.70 -8.48 20.00
C LEU A 384 1.50 -7.85 18.86
N SER A 385 2.07 -8.67 17.97
CA SER A 385 2.79 -8.19 16.78
C SER A 385 1.90 -7.29 15.91
N PHE A 386 0.62 -7.65 15.75
CA PHE A 386 -0.33 -6.80 15.02
C PHE A 386 -0.69 -5.50 15.76
N LEU A 387 -0.88 -5.55 17.08
CA LEU A 387 -1.14 -4.37 17.90
C LEU A 387 0.02 -3.37 17.84
N LEU A 388 1.26 -3.86 18.01
CA LEU A 388 2.47 -3.03 17.93
C LEU A 388 2.60 -2.38 16.56
N ARG A 389 2.33 -3.13 15.49
CA ARG A 389 2.29 -2.58 14.13
C ARG A 389 1.28 -1.44 13.97
N ARG A 390 0.13 -1.50 14.65
CA ARG A 390 -0.85 -0.39 14.62
C ARG A 390 -0.34 0.82 15.40
N LYS A 391 0.30 0.58 16.53
CA LYS A 391 0.87 1.58 17.44
C LYS A 391 2.31 2.01 17.10
N ARG A 392 2.82 1.68 15.91
CA ARG A 392 4.17 2.08 15.47
C ARG A 392 4.31 3.59 15.50
N LEU A 393 5.37 4.09 16.11
CA LEU A 393 5.66 5.50 16.43
C LEU A 393 4.66 6.18 17.39
N TYR A 394 3.66 5.50 17.93
CA TYR A 394 2.66 6.07 18.85
C TYR A 394 2.73 5.40 20.23
N PRO A 395 2.28 6.08 21.30
CA PRO A 395 2.26 5.51 22.64
C PRO A 395 1.38 4.25 22.70
N LEU A 396 1.85 3.22 23.40
CA LEU A 396 1.07 1.99 23.58
C LEU A 396 -0.05 2.20 24.62
N LYS A 397 0.22 3.01 25.65
CA LYS A 397 -0.68 3.22 26.79
C LYS A 397 -1.70 4.36 26.59
N ASP A 398 -1.48 5.24 25.62
CA ASP A 398 -2.35 6.38 25.34
C ASP A 398 -3.03 6.28 23.96
N ARG A 399 -3.85 7.28 23.63
CA ARG A 399 -4.50 7.47 22.33
C ARG A 399 -3.47 7.74 21.24
N GLY A 400 -3.91 7.55 20.00
CA GLY A 400 -3.12 7.82 18.82
C GLY A 400 -2.72 6.52 18.13
N ILE A 401 -2.62 6.60 16.82
CA ILE A 401 -2.38 5.48 15.95
C ILE A 401 -1.75 5.97 14.67
N GLN A 402 -1.00 5.09 14.01
CA GLN A 402 -0.34 5.43 12.78
C GLN A 402 -1.32 5.36 11.59
N HIS A 403 -1.38 6.41 10.75
CA HIS A 403 -2.37 6.54 9.69
C HIS A 403 -1.96 6.01 8.31
N LYS A 404 -0.75 5.47 8.10
CA LYS A 404 -0.33 4.86 6.83
C LYS A 404 -1.33 3.80 6.36
N ASP A 405 -1.91 2.98 7.23
CA ASP A 405 -2.82 1.95 6.75
C ASP A 405 -4.20 2.51 6.30
N THR A 406 -4.55 3.76 6.68
CA THR A 406 -5.75 4.46 6.18
C THR A 406 -5.64 4.82 4.70
N THR A 407 -4.40 4.93 4.23
CA THR A 407 -4.07 5.36 2.87
C THR A 407 -4.68 4.46 1.80
N TYR A 408 -4.78 3.16 2.05
CA TYR A 408 -5.32 2.18 1.10
C TYR A 408 -6.78 2.50 0.75
N THR A 409 -7.61 2.76 1.76
CA THR A 409 -9.02 3.13 1.57
C THR A 409 -9.14 4.51 0.91
N ARG A 410 -8.36 5.49 1.39
CA ARG A 410 -8.37 6.86 0.86
C ARG A 410 -7.92 6.92 -0.59
N GLY A 411 -6.95 6.09 -0.97
CA GLY A 411 -6.45 5.90 -2.31
C GLY A 411 -7.51 5.53 -3.33
N GLN A 412 -8.31 4.50 -3.02
CA GLN A 412 -9.45 4.11 -3.86
C GLN A 412 -10.40 5.27 -4.04
N HIS A 413 -10.79 5.94 -2.95
CA HIS A 413 -11.69 7.07 -3.02
C HIS A 413 -11.12 8.22 -3.85
N LEU A 414 -9.83 8.52 -3.72
CA LEU A 414 -9.16 9.53 -4.53
C LEU A 414 -9.20 9.17 -6.01
N ILE A 415 -8.95 7.91 -6.39
CA ILE A 415 -9.05 7.45 -7.77
C ILE A 415 -10.46 7.63 -8.30
N PHE A 416 -11.49 7.19 -7.55
CA PHE A 416 -12.87 7.39 -7.96
C PHE A 416 -13.21 8.90 -8.06
N LYS A 417 -12.87 9.71 -7.06
CA LYS A 417 -13.17 11.14 -7.05
C LYS A 417 -12.46 11.89 -8.17
N ASP A 418 -11.17 11.65 -8.37
CA ASP A 418 -10.34 12.43 -9.28
C ASP A 418 -10.42 11.91 -10.72
N CYS A 419 -10.44 10.59 -10.95
CA CYS A 419 -10.66 10.08 -12.30
C CYS A 419 -12.10 10.37 -12.75
N ILE A 420 -13.11 10.05 -11.92
CA ILE A 420 -14.51 10.19 -12.30
C ILE A 420 -15.00 11.63 -12.34
N ASN A 421 -14.72 12.41 -11.31
CA ASN A 421 -15.32 13.75 -11.23
C ASN A 421 -14.46 14.83 -11.91
N LYS A 422 -13.13 14.64 -12.01
CA LYS A 422 -12.23 15.62 -12.67
C LYS A 422 -11.82 15.22 -14.09
N GLY A 423 -12.23 14.04 -14.56
CA GLY A 423 -12.03 13.59 -15.94
C GLY A 423 -10.60 13.15 -16.27
N TYR A 424 -9.80 12.78 -15.27
CA TYR A 424 -8.47 12.20 -15.52
C TYR A 424 -8.58 10.77 -16.06
N ASN A 425 -7.65 10.41 -16.94
CA ASN A 425 -7.54 9.05 -17.44
C ASN A 425 -6.85 8.16 -16.40
N ILE A 426 -7.56 7.15 -15.86
CA ILE A 426 -7.00 6.23 -14.87
C ILE A 426 -5.74 5.50 -15.37
N LEU A 427 -5.61 5.25 -16.68
CA LEU A 427 -4.45 4.55 -17.24
C LEU A 427 -3.16 5.35 -17.10
N ASP A 428 -3.25 6.67 -16.90
CA ASP A 428 -2.10 7.55 -16.68
C ASP A 428 -1.47 7.32 -15.30
N LEU A 429 -2.23 6.77 -14.35
CA LEU A 429 -1.78 6.48 -12.99
C LEU A 429 -0.81 5.29 -12.93
N PHE A 430 -0.70 4.49 -14.00
CA PHE A 430 0.27 3.40 -14.09
C PHE A 430 1.68 3.87 -14.46
N SER A 431 1.91 5.18 -14.58
CA SER A 431 3.20 5.72 -15.06
C SER A 431 4.35 5.50 -14.10
N ILE A 432 4.10 5.69 -12.80
CA ILE A 432 5.08 5.55 -11.72
C ILE A 432 4.36 5.14 -10.43
N ARG A 433 5.13 4.62 -9.49
CA ARG A 433 4.82 4.59 -8.06
C ARG A 433 4.97 6.00 -7.46
N GLY A 434 3.86 6.74 -7.34
CA GLY A 434 3.85 8.12 -6.82
C GLY A 434 2.44 8.71 -6.73
N ASN A 435 2.34 10.01 -6.46
CA ASN A 435 1.04 10.67 -6.35
C ASN A 435 0.32 10.83 -7.71
N ILE A 436 -0.98 11.18 -7.67
CA ILE A 436 -1.87 11.27 -8.85
C ILE A 436 -1.33 12.35 -9.80
N HIS A 437 -0.92 13.49 -9.26
CA HIS A 437 -0.46 14.62 -10.04
C HIS A 437 0.86 14.31 -10.75
N ASP A 438 1.81 13.70 -10.06
CA ASP A 438 3.11 13.30 -10.61
C ASP A 438 2.93 12.23 -11.70
N SER A 439 2.06 11.25 -11.45
CA SER A 439 1.75 10.19 -12.43
C SER A 439 1.11 10.76 -13.70
N ILE A 440 0.14 11.68 -13.56
CA ILE A 440 -0.48 12.38 -14.70
C ILE A 440 0.52 13.30 -15.41
N LEU A 441 1.42 13.94 -14.68
CA LEU A 441 2.42 14.83 -15.27
C LEU A 441 3.43 14.04 -16.10
N LEU A 442 3.84 12.86 -15.62
CA LEU A 442 4.75 11.96 -16.32
C LEU A 442 4.07 11.19 -17.46
N SER A 443 2.79 10.86 -17.37
CA SER A 443 2.05 10.18 -18.45
C SER A 443 2.10 11.00 -19.75
N LYS A 444 2.07 12.33 -19.63
CA LYS A 444 2.20 13.28 -20.76
C LYS A 444 3.52 13.18 -21.51
N LEU A 445 4.55 12.56 -20.93
CA LEU A 445 5.83 12.33 -21.60
C LEU A 445 5.75 11.18 -22.62
N GLY A 446 4.72 10.33 -22.52
CA GLY A 446 4.49 9.17 -23.38
C GLY A 446 5.58 8.11 -23.23
N LEU A 447 6.14 7.96 -22.02
CA LEU A 447 7.27 7.07 -21.73
C LEU A 447 6.86 5.82 -20.95
N ASN A 448 5.67 5.83 -20.35
CA ASN A 448 5.15 4.75 -19.53
C ASN A 448 4.56 3.62 -20.37
N LYS A 449 4.72 2.39 -19.88
CA LYS A 449 3.95 1.24 -20.36
C LYS A 449 2.52 1.37 -19.83
N LYS A 450 1.52 1.05 -20.65
CA LYS A 450 0.13 0.99 -20.20
C LYS A 450 -0.19 -0.41 -19.68
N PRO A 451 -1.16 -0.55 -18.75
CA PRO A 451 -1.57 -1.85 -18.30
C PRO A 451 -2.22 -2.64 -19.44
N LEU A 452 -2.02 -3.96 -19.40
CA LEU A 452 -2.71 -4.93 -20.23
C LEU A 452 -3.78 -5.64 -19.39
N PRO A 453 -5.00 -5.86 -19.93
CA PRO A 453 -6.09 -6.50 -19.20
C PRO A 453 -5.95 -8.04 -19.21
N ILE A 454 -4.82 -8.56 -18.71
CA ILE A 454 -4.45 -9.99 -18.82
C ILE A 454 -5.47 -10.87 -18.08
N SER A 455 -5.76 -10.57 -16.81
CA SER A 455 -6.70 -11.36 -16.01
C SER A 455 -8.10 -11.36 -16.62
N ASP A 456 -8.57 -10.19 -17.07
CA ASP A 456 -9.84 -10.06 -17.80
C ASP A 456 -9.87 -10.91 -19.07
N PHE A 457 -8.76 -10.96 -19.82
CA PHE A 457 -8.67 -11.78 -21.03
C PHE A 457 -8.70 -13.28 -20.71
N ILE A 458 -8.01 -13.70 -19.64
CA ILE A 458 -8.04 -15.10 -19.20
C ILE A 458 -9.46 -15.50 -18.78
N VAL A 459 -10.14 -14.66 -17.98
CA VAL A 459 -11.55 -14.87 -17.59
C VAL A 459 -12.43 -15.03 -18.83
N GLU A 460 -12.35 -14.10 -19.77
CA GLU A 460 -13.17 -14.13 -20.99
C GLU A 460 -12.85 -15.35 -21.87
N LYS A 461 -11.59 -15.79 -21.93
CA LYS A 461 -11.20 -16.99 -22.69
C LYS A 461 -11.70 -18.28 -22.07
N ILE A 462 -11.75 -18.36 -20.74
CA ILE A 462 -12.33 -19.52 -20.04
C ILE A 462 -13.84 -19.57 -20.26
N LEU A 463 -14.53 -18.43 -20.16
CA LEU A 463 -15.99 -18.36 -20.32
C LEU A 463 -16.45 -18.39 -21.78
N ASN A 464 -15.62 -17.92 -22.71
CA ASN A 464 -15.90 -17.87 -24.14
C ASN A 464 -14.60 -18.19 -24.92
N PRO A 465 -14.29 -19.48 -25.15
CA PRO A 465 -13.07 -19.91 -25.83
C PRO A 465 -12.88 -19.28 -27.21
N GLU A 466 -13.97 -19.06 -27.94
CA GLU A 466 -14.00 -18.54 -29.31
C GLU A 466 -13.90 -16.99 -29.39
N ILE A 467 -13.79 -16.28 -28.26
CA ILE A 467 -13.72 -14.82 -28.29
C ILE A 467 -12.48 -14.35 -29.07
N ASN A 468 -12.70 -13.53 -30.10
CA ASN A 468 -11.60 -12.89 -30.81
C ASN A 468 -11.14 -11.61 -30.08
N ILE A 469 -9.95 -11.14 -30.44
CA ILE A 469 -9.29 -10.04 -29.73
C ILE A 469 -10.07 -8.72 -29.82
N ASP A 470 -10.69 -8.43 -30.96
CA ASP A 470 -11.45 -7.20 -31.18
C ASP A 470 -12.74 -7.17 -30.34
N SER A 471 -13.43 -8.31 -30.29
CA SER A 471 -14.61 -8.51 -29.45
C SER A 471 -14.27 -8.37 -27.97
N PHE A 472 -13.14 -8.94 -27.54
CA PHE A 472 -12.64 -8.77 -26.17
C PHE A 472 -12.39 -7.29 -25.83
N TYR A 473 -11.64 -6.55 -26.65
CA TYR A 473 -11.37 -5.14 -26.36
C TYR A 473 -12.64 -4.28 -26.40
N LYS A 474 -13.63 -4.60 -27.24
CA LYS A 474 -14.95 -3.94 -27.19
C LYS A 474 -15.63 -4.17 -25.83
N LYS A 475 -15.63 -5.39 -25.30
CA LYS A 475 -16.19 -5.70 -23.98
C LYS A 475 -15.45 -4.96 -22.87
N ILE A 476 -14.12 -4.98 -22.89
CA ILE A 476 -13.32 -4.37 -21.82
C ILE A 476 -13.41 -2.85 -21.80
N ASN A 477 -13.42 -2.20 -22.96
CA ASN A 477 -13.65 -0.76 -23.01
C ASN A 477 -15.06 -0.38 -22.51
N LYS A 478 -16.06 -1.27 -22.67
CA LYS A 478 -17.40 -1.08 -22.08
C LYS A 478 -17.39 -1.28 -20.56
N LYS A 479 -16.66 -2.28 -20.06
CA LYS A 479 -16.52 -2.60 -18.62
C LYS A 479 -15.88 -1.45 -17.85
N TYR A 480 -14.83 -0.84 -18.40
CA TYR A 480 -14.06 0.23 -17.75
C TYR A 480 -14.46 1.66 -18.19
N LYS A 481 -15.57 1.81 -18.92
CA LYS A 481 -15.99 3.08 -19.53
C LYS A 481 -16.05 4.26 -18.54
N ASP A 482 -16.44 3.97 -17.29
CA ASP A 482 -16.65 4.96 -16.24
C ASP A 482 -15.34 5.35 -15.52
N LEU A 483 -14.21 4.75 -15.89
CA LEU A 483 -12.87 5.11 -15.39
C LEU A 483 -11.99 5.72 -16.48
N THR A 484 -12.34 5.50 -17.75
CA THR A 484 -11.57 5.92 -18.92
C THR A 484 -12.26 7.06 -19.66
N HIS A 485 -12.77 8.08 -18.93
CA HIS A 485 -13.68 9.19 -19.33
C HIS A 485 -13.55 9.83 -20.73
N LEU A 486 -12.46 9.56 -21.45
CA LEU A 486 -12.23 10.05 -22.81
C LEU A 486 -12.56 8.95 -23.83
N LYS A 487 -13.53 9.24 -24.72
CA LYS A 487 -13.74 8.48 -25.96
C LYS A 487 -12.38 8.31 -26.68
N GLY A 488 -11.88 7.08 -26.76
CA GLY A 488 -10.66 6.75 -27.50
C GLY A 488 -9.48 6.27 -26.64
N THR A 489 -9.55 6.43 -25.32
CA THR A 489 -8.58 5.75 -24.44
C THR A 489 -8.86 4.25 -24.44
N ARG A 490 -7.83 3.46 -24.77
CA ARG A 490 -7.89 2.00 -24.80
C ARG A 490 -6.68 1.43 -24.09
N PHE A 491 -6.87 0.25 -23.50
CA PHE A 491 -5.79 -0.62 -23.09
C PHE A 491 -4.87 -0.95 -24.28
N ASP A 492 -3.61 -1.26 -24.00
CA ASP A 492 -2.68 -1.71 -25.04
C ASP A 492 -3.11 -3.06 -25.63
N ILE A 493 -2.76 -3.26 -26.89
CA ILE A 493 -3.06 -4.48 -27.64
C ILE A 493 -1.94 -5.50 -27.41
N PHE A 494 -2.31 -6.74 -27.09
CA PHE A 494 -1.33 -7.82 -26.96
C PHE A 494 -0.52 -8.01 -28.25
N THR A 495 0.81 -8.01 -28.14
CA THR A 495 1.72 -8.40 -29.22
C THR A 495 1.61 -9.90 -29.52
N THR A 496 2.15 -10.34 -30.65
CA THR A 496 2.19 -11.77 -31.01
C THR A 496 2.90 -12.61 -29.94
N GLN A 497 4.03 -12.11 -29.41
CA GLN A 497 4.76 -12.78 -28.35
C GLN A 497 3.94 -12.90 -27.06
N GLN A 498 3.27 -11.81 -26.65
CA GLN A 498 2.42 -11.80 -25.46
C GLN A 498 1.24 -12.78 -25.60
N LYS A 499 0.62 -12.86 -26.79
CA LYS A 499 -0.42 -13.86 -27.08
C LYS A 499 0.11 -15.30 -26.93
N GLY A 500 1.37 -15.55 -27.30
CA GLY A 500 2.04 -16.83 -27.07
C GLY A 500 2.07 -17.20 -25.57
N TYR A 501 2.59 -16.30 -24.73
CA TYR A 501 2.62 -16.52 -23.28
C TYR A 501 1.23 -16.70 -22.65
N ILE A 502 0.23 -15.94 -23.12
CA ILE A 502 -1.16 -16.12 -22.67
C ILE A 502 -1.70 -17.50 -23.05
N SER A 503 -1.39 -17.98 -24.26
CA SER A 503 -1.81 -19.32 -24.71
C SER A 503 -1.18 -20.41 -23.86
N GLU A 504 0.09 -20.25 -23.47
CA GLU A 504 0.75 -21.16 -22.52
C GLU A 504 0.08 -21.14 -21.14
N ILE A 505 -0.29 -19.97 -20.62
CA ILE A 505 -1.04 -19.86 -19.36
C ILE A 505 -2.37 -20.62 -19.46
N LEU A 506 -3.14 -20.41 -20.53
CA LEU A 506 -4.40 -21.12 -20.76
C LEU A 506 -4.20 -22.64 -20.86
N GLY A 507 -3.12 -23.11 -21.49
CA GLY A 507 -2.76 -24.53 -21.54
C GLY A 507 -2.29 -25.14 -20.22
N ILE A 508 -1.79 -24.31 -19.28
CA ILE A 508 -1.58 -24.74 -17.89
C ILE A 508 -2.94 -24.87 -17.20
N LEU A 509 -3.79 -23.86 -17.31
CA LEU A 509 -5.11 -23.81 -16.66
C LEU A 509 -6.05 -24.92 -17.13
N SER A 510 -6.01 -25.32 -18.40
CA SER A 510 -6.85 -26.39 -18.97
C SER A 510 -6.58 -27.78 -18.39
N LYS A 511 -5.52 -27.95 -17.60
CA LYS A 511 -5.25 -29.20 -16.86
C LYS A 511 -6.07 -29.29 -15.57
N TRP A 512 -6.61 -28.17 -15.12
CA TRP A 512 -7.30 -28.00 -13.84
C TRP A 512 -8.81 -27.73 -14.02
N LEU A 513 -9.18 -27.16 -15.16
CA LEU A 513 -10.55 -26.85 -15.59
C LEU A 513 -11.09 -27.99 -16.43
#